data_AF-A0A9X0YF96-F1
#
_entry.id   AF-A0A9X0YF96-F1
#
_cell.length_a   1.000
_cell.length_b   1.000
_cell.length_c   1.000
_cell.angle_alpha   90.00
_cell.angle_beta   90.00
_cell.angle_gamma   90.00
#
_symmetry.space_group_name_H-M   'P 1'
#
loop_
_entity.id
_entity.type
_entity.pdbx_description
1 polymer ?
#
loop_
_entity_poly.entity_id
_entity_poly.type
_entity_poly.pdbx_seq_one_letter_code
_entity_poly.pdbx_strand_id
1 'polypeptide(L)' 'MLGKNRFKKTLGALALAMAFSGVVSAEEVKIGFLVKQAEEPWFQTEWAFAEKAAQDKGFKLIKIAVPDGEKT' A
#
# COMPACT_ATOMS: atom_id res chain seq x y z
N MET A 1 -52.49 -14.18 4.22
CA MET A 1 -51.23 -14.32 4.98
C MET A 1 -50.06 -14.50 4.01
N LEU A 2 -49.43 -13.43 3.52
CA LEU A 2 -48.32 -13.53 2.52
C LEU A 2 -47.06 -12.72 2.88
N GLY A 3 -46.91 -12.23 4.12
CA GLY A 3 -45.95 -11.16 4.44
C GLY A 3 -44.67 -11.56 5.17
N LYS A 4 -44.64 -12.64 5.96
CA LYS A 4 -43.52 -12.89 6.91
C LYS A 4 -42.38 -13.75 6.36
N ASN A 5 -42.66 -14.68 5.45
CA ASN A 5 -41.64 -15.63 4.96
C ASN A 5 -40.82 -15.08 3.77
N ARG A 6 -41.37 -14.12 3.01
CA ARG A 6 -40.63 -13.47 1.90
C ARG A 6 -39.54 -12.55 2.45
N PHE A 7 -39.84 -11.81 3.52
CA PHE A 7 -38.91 -10.90 4.19
C PHE A 7 -37.71 -11.62 4.84
N LYS A 8 -37.94 -12.78 5.46
CA LYS A 8 -36.86 -13.62 6.02
C LYS A 8 -35.96 -14.21 4.94
N LYS A 9 -36.53 -14.59 3.79
CA LYS A 9 -35.78 -15.12 2.63
C LYS A 9 -34.94 -14.04 1.96
N THR A 10 -35.45 -12.81 1.83
CA THR A 10 -34.69 -11.69 1.27
C THR A 10 -33.54 -11.23 2.17
N LEU A 11 -33.73 -11.23 3.49
CA LEU A 11 -32.63 -10.96 4.44
C LEU A 11 -31.54 -12.03 4.40
N GLY A 12 -31.93 -13.32 4.33
CA GLY A 12 -30.98 -14.42 4.24
C GLY A 12 -30.15 -14.40 2.95
N ALA A 13 -30.77 -14.04 1.82
CA ALA A 13 -30.08 -13.93 0.54
C ALA A 13 -29.06 -12.77 0.51
N LEU A 14 -29.37 -11.64 1.14
CA LEU A 14 -28.45 -10.49 1.22
C LEU A 14 -27.23 -10.79 2.11
N ALA A 15 -27.43 -11.47 3.24
CA ALA A 15 -26.33 -11.89 4.11
C ALA A 15 -25.40 -12.90 3.43
N LEU A 16 -25.96 -13.82 2.63
CA LEU A 16 -25.16 -14.78 1.86
C LEU A 16 -24.36 -14.08 0.74
N ALA A 17 -24.95 -13.10 0.05
CA ALA A 17 -24.26 -12.34 -0.99
C ALA A 17 -23.06 -11.54 -0.45
N MET A 18 -23.17 -10.96 0.75
CA MET A 18 -22.04 -10.24 1.38
C MET A 18 -20.94 -11.19 1.87
N ALA A 19 -21.28 -12.44 2.23
CA ALA A 19 -20.30 -13.44 2.66
C ALA A 19 -19.42 -13.98 1.51
N PHE A 20 -19.87 -13.84 0.26
CA PHE A 20 -19.10 -14.25 -0.93
C PHE A 20 -18.31 -13.10 -1.58
N SER A 21 -18.43 -11.88 -1.07
CA SER A 21 -17.60 -10.75 -1.50
C SER A 21 -16.21 -10.86 -0.88
N GLY A 22 -15.38 -11.75 -1.42
CA GLY A 22 -13.96 -11.81 -1.06
C GLY A 22 -13.30 -10.47 -1.33
N VAL A 23 -12.73 -9.85 -0.30
CA VAL A 23 -11.88 -8.67 -0.46
C VAL A 23 -10.54 -9.15 -0.99
N VAL A 24 -10.33 -9.00 -2.30
CA VAL A 24 -8.99 -9.07 -2.89
C VAL A 24 -8.31 -7.75 -2.57
N SER A 25 -7.40 -7.75 -1.58
CA SER A 25 -6.51 -6.62 -1.36
C SER A 25 -5.44 -6.60 -2.46
N ALA A 26 -5.25 -5.46 -3.10
CA ALA A 26 -4.06 -5.25 -3.93
C ALA A 26 -2.81 -5.38 -3.05
N GLU A 27 -1.75 -5.98 -3.59
CA GLU A 27 -0.48 -6.06 -2.90
C GLU A 27 0.16 -4.67 -2.78
N GLU A 28 0.86 -4.41 -1.68
CA GLU A 28 1.49 -3.11 -1.42
C GLU A 28 2.59 -2.82 -2.45
N VAL A 29 2.46 -1.71 -3.18
CA VAL A 29 3.48 -1.25 -4.13
C VAL A 29 4.74 -0.83 -3.37
N LYS A 30 5.90 -1.36 -3.77
CA LYS A 30 7.21 -1.08 -3.16
C LYS A 30 8.15 -0.46 -4.18
N ILE A 31 8.78 0.66 -3.83
CA ILE A 31 9.75 1.36 -4.69
C ILE A 31 11.09 1.47 -3.95
N GLY A 32 12.15 0.93 -4.54
CA GLY A 32 13.52 1.08 -4.07
C GLY A 32 14.14 2.40 -4.55
N PHE A 33 14.70 3.18 -3.63
CA PHE A 33 15.37 4.45 -3.92
C PHE A 33 16.83 4.40 -3.45
N LEU A 34 17.73 4.35 -4.43
CA LEU A 34 19.16 4.19 -4.23
C LEU A 34 19.84 5.57 -4.15
N VAL A 35 20.57 5.81 -3.06
CA VAL A 35 21.30 7.06 -2.82
C VAL A 35 22.77 6.74 -2.57
N LYS A 36 23.65 7.37 -3.35
CA LYS A 36 25.10 7.29 -3.16
C LYS A 36 25.52 8.19 -2.02
N GLN A 37 26.50 7.74 -1.22
CA GLN A 37 27.04 8.50 -0.09
C GLN A 37 25.94 9.05 0.81
N ALA A 38 24.96 8.21 1.15
CA ALA A 38 23.81 8.64 1.95
C ALA A 38 24.20 9.19 3.33
N GLU A 39 25.42 8.92 3.81
CA GLU A 39 26.03 9.56 4.97
C GLU A 39 26.19 11.08 4.84
N GLU A 40 26.30 11.63 3.64
CA GLU A 40 26.44 13.07 3.45
C GLU A 40 25.10 13.77 3.69
N PRO A 41 25.08 14.88 4.48
CA PRO A 41 23.84 15.56 4.86
C PRO A 41 22.97 16.02 3.68
N TRP A 42 23.59 16.34 2.55
CA TRP A 42 22.86 16.85 1.39
C TRP A 42 22.07 15.75 0.65
N PHE A 43 22.58 14.50 0.66
CA PHE A 43 21.91 13.35 0.06
C PHE A 43 20.70 12.84 0.88
N GLN A 44 20.67 13.14 2.18
CA GLN A 44 19.51 12.87 3.04
C GLN A 44 18.24 13.60 2.56
N THR A 45 18.42 14.73 1.88
CA THR A 45 17.31 15.52 1.34
C THR A 45 16.59 14.77 0.21
N GLU A 46 17.29 13.98 -0.61
CA GLU A 46 16.66 13.15 -1.64
C GLU A 46 15.72 12.10 -1.03
N TRP A 47 16.14 11.48 0.07
CA TRP A 47 15.28 10.55 0.81
C TRP A 47 14.09 11.22 1.47
N ALA A 48 14.24 12.44 2.00
CA ALA A 48 13.12 13.19 2.56
C ALA A 48 12.05 13.48 1.49
N PHE A 49 12.46 13.81 0.26
CA PHE A 49 11.53 13.99 -0.85
C PHE A 49 10.90 12.67 -1.32
N ALA A 50 11.67 11.59 -1.36
CA ALA A 50 11.14 10.26 -1.66
C ALA A 50 10.10 9.80 -0.63
N GLU A 51 10.31 10.10 0.66
CA GLU A 51 9.32 9.82 1.71
C GLU A 51 8.04 10.63 1.54
N LYS A 52 8.17 11.92 1.22
CA LYS A 52 7.00 12.76 0.92
C LYS A 52 6.20 12.19 -0.24
N ALA A 53 6.86 11.79 -1.32
CA ALA A 53 6.20 11.16 -2.46
C ALA A 53 5.53 9.83 -2.10
N ALA A 54 6.17 9.01 -1.25
CA ALA A 54 5.62 7.75 -0.76
C ALA A 54 4.31 7.96 0.01
N GLN A 55 4.27 8.96 0.88
CA GLN A 55 3.07 9.36 1.62
C GLN A 55 1.98 9.89 0.68
N ASP A 56 2.34 10.80 -0.22
CA ASP A 56 1.40 11.45 -1.15
C ASP A 56 0.80 10.46 -2.17
N LYS A 57 1.51 9.37 -2.51
CA LYS A 57 1.13 8.42 -3.57
C LYS A 57 0.76 7.03 -3.06
N GLY A 58 0.91 6.75 -1.77
CA GLY A 58 0.48 5.49 -1.16
C GLY A 58 1.32 4.28 -1.56
N PHE A 59 2.65 4.44 -1.69
CA PHE A 59 3.57 3.32 -1.88
C PHE A 59 4.54 3.19 -0.71
N LYS A 60 5.12 1.99 -0.54
CA LYS A 60 6.18 1.74 0.42
C LYS A 60 7.54 2.07 -0.18
N LEU A 61 8.22 3.04 0.42
CA LEU A 61 9.61 3.37 0.09
C LEU A 61 10.58 2.36 0.71
N ILE A 62 11.54 1.89 -0.08
CA ILE A 62 12.70 1.14 0.39
C ILE A 62 13.93 2.02 0.14
N LYS A 63 14.55 2.53 1.20
CA LYS A 63 15.78 3.34 1.11
C LYS A 63 16.99 2.42 1.00
N ILE A 64 17.82 2.62 -0.01
CA ILE A 64 19.02 1.81 -0.27
C ILE A 64 20.23 2.74 -0.28
N ALA A 65 21.05 2.67 0.76
CA ALA A 65 22.34 3.36 0.79
C ALA A 65 23.35 2.59 -0.05
N VAL A 66 24.11 3.27 -0.90
CA VAL A 66 25.28 2.68 -1.56
C VAL A 66 26.53 3.52 -1.31
N PRO A 67 27.70 2.88 -1.16
CA PRO A 67 28.95 3.59 -0.98
C PRO A 67 29.30 4.42 -2.22
N ASP A 68 30.25 5.33 -2.03
CA ASP A 68 30.86 6.07 -3.14
C ASP A 68 31.40 5.09 -4.21
N GLY A 69 31.14 5.40 -5.48
CA GLY A 69 31.59 4.56 -6.59
C GLY A 69 33.00 4.91 -7.08
N GLU A 70 33.61 5.98 -6.57
CA GLU A 70 35.03 6.27 -6.83
C GLU A 70 35.96 5.52 -5.87
N LYS A 71 35.40 4.94 -4.80
CA LYS A 71 36.12 4.08 -3.85
C LYS A 71 35.80 2.62 -4.15
N THR A 72 36.22 2.15 -5.32
CA THR A 72 36.23 0.71 -5.66
C THR A 72 37.46 0.02 -5.07
#